data_AF-T0ZYT0-F1
#
_entry.id   AF-T0ZYT0-F1
#
_cell.length_a   1.000
_cell.length_b   1.000
_cell.length_c   1.000
_cell.angle_alpha   90.00
_cell.angle_beta   90.00
_cell.angle_gamma   90.00
#
_symmetry.space_group_name_H-M   'P 1'
#
loop_
_entity.id
_entity.type
_entity.pdbx_description
1 polymer ?
#
loop_
_entity_poly.entity_id
_entity_poly.type
_entity_poly.pdbx_seq_one_letter_code
_entity_poly.pdbx_strand_id
1 'polypeptide(L)'
;TNNPRIRFAKSIPDYVARWLATEFLTEDDRRAIGLEGPAAEGGSGPGSAPAAAAKPAATQTVKFETKPLDAFVAAPPSRGGVSEDSPSCHVCGGIMVRSGTCYACTVCGAT
;
A
#
# COMPACT_ATOMS: atom_id res chain seq x y z
N THR A 1 -8.88 13.14 6.93
CA THR A 1 -9.95 12.22 6.48
C THR A 1 -11.25 12.65 7.18
N ASN A 2 -12.43 12.32 6.64
CA ASN A 2 -13.70 12.63 7.32
C ASN A 2 -14.04 11.62 8.43
N ASN A 3 -13.35 10.46 8.46
CA ASN A 3 -13.58 9.42 9.45
C ASN A 3 -13.04 9.83 10.85
N PRO A 4 -13.88 9.99 11.88
CA PRO A 4 -13.46 10.43 13.21
C PRO A 4 -12.54 9.44 13.93
N ARG A 5 -12.59 8.15 13.57
CA ARG A 5 -11.74 7.11 14.16
C ARG A 5 -10.30 7.16 13.65
N ILE A 6 -10.05 7.75 12.48
CA ILE A 6 -8.72 7.81 11.86
C ILE A 6 -8.48 9.22 11.35
N ARG A 7 -8.18 10.17 12.24
CA ARG A 7 -8.06 11.59 11.87
C ARG A 7 -6.84 11.91 11.00
N PHE A 8 -5.75 11.16 11.18
CA PHE A 8 -4.51 11.33 10.44
C PHE A 8 -4.05 10.00 9.83
N ALA A 9 -3.66 10.04 8.56
CA ALA A 9 -3.01 8.95 7.86
C ALA A 9 -1.87 9.51 7.00
N LYS A 10 -0.74 8.81 6.96
CA LYS A 10 0.47 9.23 6.23
C LYS A 10 0.43 8.83 4.75
N SER A 11 -0.46 7.91 4.40
CA SER A 11 -0.66 7.42 3.03
C SER A 11 -2.02 6.73 2.90
N ILE A 12 -2.44 6.45 1.66
CA ILE A 12 -3.65 5.67 1.37
C ILE A 12 -3.61 4.27 2.04
N PRO A 13 -2.54 3.45 1.89
CA PRO A 13 -2.51 2.13 2.53
C PRO A 13 -2.53 2.21 4.07
N ASP A 14 -1.93 3.24 4.68
CA ASP A 14 -1.99 3.47 6.12
C ASP A 14 -3.44 3.74 6.60
N TYR A 15 -4.23 4.47 5.80
CA TYR A 15 -5.65 4.65 6.07
C TYR A 15 -6.45 3.34 5.94
N VAL A 16 -6.23 2.57 4.87
CA VAL A 16 -6.94 1.30 4.63
C VAL A 16 -6.64 0.30 5.74
N ALA A 17 -5.38 0.14 6.13
CA ALA A 17 -4.98 -0.77 7.20
C ALA A 17 -5.61 -0.40 8.55
N ARG A 18 -5.59 0.90 8.92
CA ARG A 18 -6.28 1.37 10.14
C ARG A 18 -7.79 1.16 10.08
N TRP A 19 -8.41 1.36 8.91
CA TRP A 19 -9.85 1.15 8.74
C TRP A 19 -10.22 -0.33 8.90
N LEU A 20 -9.48 -1.23 8.26
CA LEU A 20 -9.66 -2.68 8.40
C LEU A 20 -9.49 -3.12 9.87
N ALA A 21 -8.51 -2.58 10.58
CA ALA A 21 -8.33 -2.88 12.00
C ALA A 21 -9.53 -2.42 12.86
N THR A 22 -10.11 -1.25 12.58
CA THR A 22 -11.29 -0.78 13.32
C THR A 22 -12.57 -1.55 13.02
N GLU A 23 -12.64 -2.19 11.85
CA GLU A 23 -13.83 -2.91 11.40
C GLU A 23 -13.80 -4.39 11.81
N PHE A 24 -12.64 -5.05 11.66
CA PHE A 24 -12.55 -6.50 11.73
C PHE A 24 -11.80 -7.07 12.94
N LEU A 25 -10.92 -6.29 13.59
CA LEU A 25 -10.22 -6.78 14.79
C LEU A 25 -11.10 -6.62 16.03
N THR A 26 -10.94 -7.54 16.99
CA THR A 26 -11.51 -7.37 18.33
C THR A 26 -10.74 -6.30 19.11
N GLU A 27 -11.30 -5.82 20.22
CA GLU A 27 -10.65 -4.78 21.03
C GLU A 27 -9.30 -5.27 21.60
N ASP A 28 -9.21 -6.54 21.99
CA ASP A 28 -7.97 -7.16 22.48
C ASP A 28 -6.89 -7.21 21.38
N ASP A 29 -7.28 -7.56 20.14
CA ASP A 29 -6.35 -7.61 19.02
C ASP A 29 -5.85 -6.22 18.62
N ARG A 30 -6.71 -5.19 18.72
CA ARG A 30 -6.33 -3.79 18.47
C ARG A 30 -5.32 -3.30 19.51
N ARG A 31 -5.52 -3.64 20.77
CA ARG A 31 -4.59 -3.34 21.87
C ARG A 31 -3.25 -4.04 21.69
N ALA A 32 -3.27 -5.31 21.26
CA ALA A 32 -2.04 -6.06 21.00
C ALA A 32 -1.14 -5.41 19.93
N ILE A 33 -1.71 -4.62 19.02
CA ILE A 33 -0.98 -3.89 17.97
C ILE A 33 -0.91 -2.38 18.21
N GLY A 34 -1.27 -1.90 19.41
CA GLY A 34 -1.13 -0.49 19.80
C GLY A 34 -2.13 0.45 19.11
N LEU A 35 -3.29 -0.04 18.68
CA LEU A 35 -4.35 0.72 18.01
C LEU A 35 -5.49 1.12 18.96
N GLU A 36 -5.17 1.53 20.18
CA GLU A 36 -6.16 2.19 21.05
C GLU A 36 -6.46 3.62 20.59
N GLY A 37 -7.74 3.96 20.44
CA GLY A 37 -8.19 5.35 20.25
C GLY A 37 -8.63 6.00 21.57
N PRO A 38 -8.84 7.33 21.62
CA PRO A 38 -8.04 8.42 21.08
C PRO A 38 -7.31 9.15 22.23
N ALA A 39 -5.97 9.19 22.20
CA ALA A 39 -5.20 10.25 22.84
C ALA A 39 -4.13 10.70 21.85
N ALA A 40 -4.22 11.96 21.48
CA ALA A 40 -3.32 12.60 20.55
C ALA A 40 -1.99 12.89 21.23
N GLU A 41 -0.95 12.11 20.95
CA GLU A 41 0.46 12.51 20.96
C GLU A 41 1.13 11.61 19.90
N GLY A 42 1.56 12.08 18.73
CA GLY A 42 2.61 13.07 18.60
C GLY A 42 3.96 12.35 18.56
N GLY A 43 4.39 11.91 17.37
CA GLY A 43 5.80 11.60 17.12
C GLY A 43 6.11 10.18 16.68
N SER A 44 6.76 10.09 15.52
CA SER A 44 7.74 9.09 15.08
C SER A 44 7.78 7.71 15.76
N GLY A 45 7.63 6.67 14.94
CA GLY A 45 8.22 5.37 15.28
C GLY A 45 9.75 5.50 15.45
N PRO A 46 10.34 4.58 16.21
CA PRO A 46 11.18 3.59 15.53
C PRO A 46 10.90 2.18 16.04
N GLY A 47 11.32 1.19 15.26
CA GLY A 47 11.15 -0.22 15.60
C GLY A 47 11.59 -0.55 17.03
N SER A 48 10.84 -1.43 17.68
CA SER A 48 11.30 -2.23 18.82
C SER A 48 10.47 -3.50 18.89
N ALA A 49 10.98 -4.54 18.25
CA ALA A 49 11.08 -5.85 18.90
C ALA A 49 12.49 -5.92 19.54
N PRO A 50 12.74 -6.68 20.63
CA PRO A 50 12.02 -7.90 20.98
C PRO A 50 11.69 -8.13 22.49
N ALA A 51 10.90 -9.19 22.71
CA ALA A 51 10.77 -10.04 23.92
C ALA A 51 9.97 -9.47 25.13
N ALA A 52 9.06 -10.19 25.80
CA ALA A 52 8.80 -11.63 25.86
C ALA A 52 7.36 -11.97 26.34
N ALA A 53 6.88 -13.12 25.85
CA ALA A 53 5.96 -14.07 26.47
C ALA A 53 4.48 -13.70 26.70
N ALA A 54 3.67 -13.93 25.66
CA ALA A 54 2.35 -14.55 25.82
C ALA A 54 2.18 -15.67 24.77
N LYS A 55 1.84 -16.86 25.26
CA LYS A 55 1.53 -18.14 24.60
C LYS A 55 1.11 -18.03 23.11
N PRO A 56 1.75 -18.75 22.16
CA PRO A 56 1.31 -18.68 20.76
C PRO A 56 -0.01 -19.45 20.63
N ALA A 57 -1.12 -18.70 20.54
CA ALA A 57 -2.36 -19.22 20.02
C ALA A 57 -2.18 -19.43 18.50
N ALA A 58 -2.28 -20.70 18.09
CA ALA A 58 -2.42 -21.22 16.74
C ALA A 58 -2.05 -20.26 15.58
N THR A 59 -0.85 -20.46 15.02
CA THR A 59 -0.52 -20.04 13.66
C THR A 59 -1.51 -20.67 12.69
N GLN A 60 -2.51 -19.91 12.26
CA GLN A 60 -3.25 -20.28 11.05
C GLN A 60 -2.34 -20.00 9.87
N THR A 61 -1.76 -21.05 9.31
CA THR A 61 -1.05 -21.00 8.04
C THR A 61 -2.06 -20.67 6.96
N VAL A 62 -2.13 -19.39 6.57
CA VAL A 62 -2.88 -19.00 5.37
C VAL A 62 -2.07 -19.51 4.18
N LYS A 63 -2.56 -20.57 3.54
CA LYS A 63 -1.96 -21.11 2.33
C LYS A 63 -2.26 -20.13 1.19
N PHE A 64 -1.32 -19.23 0.92
CA PHE A 64 -1.36 -18.44 -0.30
C PHE A 64 -0.99 -19.36 -1.46
N GLU A 65 -2.00 -19.78 -2.21
CA GLU A 65 -1.81 -20.43 -3.51
C GLU A 65 -1.22 -19.38 -4.46
N THR A 66 0.10 -19.28 -4.49
CA THR A 66 0.79 -18.43 -5.46
C THR A 66 0.67 -19.09 -6.82
N LYS A 67 -0.29 -18.65 -7.63
CA LYS A 67 -0.24 -18.84 -9.07
C LYS A 67 1.16 -18.41 -9.55
N PRO A 68 1.86 -19.21 -10.37
CA PRO A 68 3.20 -18.86 -10.81
C PRO A 68 3.18 -17.48 -11.49
N LEU A 69 4.17 -16.64 -11.18
CA LEU A 69 4.31 -15.29 -11.77
C LEU A 69 4.37 -15.34 -13.31
N ASP A 70 4.64 -16.49 -13.90
CA ASP A 70 4.58 -16.71 -15.36
C ASP A 70 3.19 -16.40 -15.95
N ALA A 71 2.12 -16.48 -15.16
CA ALA A 71 0.77 -16.06 -15.57
C ALA A 71 0.60 -14.53 -15.65
N PHE A 72 1.45 -13.75 -14.98
CA PHE A 72 1.50 -12.28 -15.09
C PHE A 72 2.45 -11.81 -16.20
N VAL A 73 3.42 -12.64 -16.61
CA VAL A 73 4.37 -12.31 -17.68
C VAL A 73 3.77 -12.55 -19.07
N ALA A 74 2.77 -13.44 -19.18
CA ALA A 74 2.04 -13.68 -20.43
C ALA A 74 0.90 -12.66 -20.66
N ALA A 75 1.13 -11.38 -20.40
CA ALA A 75 0.34 -10.34 -21.05
C ALA A 75 0.92 -10.16 -22.46
N PRO A 76 0.13 -10.25 -23.55
CA PRO A 76 0.61 -9.80 -24.85
C PRO A 76 1.11 -8.37 -24.70
N PRO A 77 2.19 -7.95 -25.40
CA PRO A 77 2.69 -6.59 -25.29
C PRO A 77 1.52 -5.67 -25.57
N SER A 78 1.04 -5.03 -24.50
CA SER A 78 -0.03 -4.06 -24.59
C SER A 78 0.47 -3.05 -25.60
N ARG A 79 -0.28 -2.81 -26.68
CA ARG A 79 0.10 -1.90 -27.77
C ARG A 79 0.24 -0.42 -27.32
N GLY A 80 0.30 -0.18 -26.01
CA GLY A 80 0.62 1.07 -25.31
C GLY A 80 1.41 0.82 -24.02
N GLY A 81 2.25 -0.22 -23.99
CA GLY A 81 3.14 -0.50 -22.87
C GLY A 81 4.20 0.59 -22.72
N VAL A 82 4.60 0.83 -21.46
CA VAL A 82 5.78 1.64 -21.15
C VAL A 82 6.96 1.06 -21.92
N SER A 83 7.53 1.84 -22.83
CA SER A 83 8.79 1.46 -23.48
C SER A 83 9.87 1.52 -22.40
N GLU A 84 10.87 0.63 -22.43
CA GLU A 84 12.02 0.74 -21.50
C GLU A 84 12.75 2.08 -21.63
N ASP A 85 12.64 2.73 -22.78
CA ASP A 85 13.16 4.08 -23.08
C ASP A 85 12.20 5.21 -22.68
N SER A 86 11.11 4.93 -21.94
CA SER A 86 10.11 5.97 -21.68
C SER A 86 10.58 6.95 -20.60
N PRO A 87 10.76 8.25 -20.93
CA PRO A 87 11.22 9.24 -19.97
C PRO A 87 10.17 9.51 -18.89
N SER A 88 10.63 9.97 -17.73
CA SER A 88 9.75 10.51 -16.71
C SER A 88 9.24 11.89 -17.12
N CYS A 89 7.97 12.16 -16.82
CA CYS A 89 7.36 13.45 -17.10
C CYS A 89 8.01 14.56 -16.24
N HIS A 90 8.45 15.64 -16.87
CA HIS A 90 9.07 16.79 -16.19
C HIS A 90 8.11 17.56 -15.28
N VAL A 91 6.79 17.42 -15.49
CA VAL A 91 5.76 18.13 -14.71
C VAL A 91 5.36 17.35 -13.46
N CYS A 92 5.04 16.06 -13.61
CA CYS A 92 4.45 15.26 -12.53
C CYS A 92 5.23 14.00 -12.16
N GLY A 93 6.34 13.70 -12.84
CA GLY A 93 7.17 12.51 -12.59
C GLY A 93 6.55 11.19 -13.06
N GLY A 94 5.36 11.19 -13.65
CA GLY A 94 4.74 9.98 -14.20
C GLY A 94 5.52 9.43 -15.40
N ILE A 95 5.56 8.11 -15.56
CA ILE A 95 6.16 7.46 -16.74
C ILE A 95 5.31 7.82 -17.96
N MET A 96 5.93 8.37 -18.99
CA MET A 96 5.22 8.73 -20.21
C MET A 96 4.89 7.48 -21.04
N VAL A 97 3.96 7.58 -21.98
CA VAL A 97 3.61 6.48 -22.90
C VAL A 97 3.82 6.97 -24.32
N ARG A 98 4.42 6.14 -25.17
CA ARG A 98 4.67 6.47 -26.57
C ARG A 98 3.35 6.62 -27.32
N SER A 99 3.11 7.79 -27.90
CA SER A 99 2.00 8.09 -28.80
C SER A 99 2.57 8.47 -30.17
N GLY A 100 2.82 7.45 -30.99
CA GLY A 100 3.51 7.61 -32.27
C GLY A 100 5.01 7.89 -32.08
N THR A 101 5.48 9.04 -32.56
CA THR A 101 6.88 9.49 -32.42
C THR A 101 7.14 10.25 -31.12
N CYS A 102 6.09 10.74 -30.45
CA CYS A 102 6.20 11.51 -29.22
C CYS A 102 5.84 10.65 -28.00
N TYR A 103 6.12 11.19 -26.82
CA TYR A 103 5.66 10.64 -25.54
C TYR A 103 4.52 11.50 -25.00
N ALA A 104 3.58 10.91 -24.27
CA ALA A 104 2.50 11.62 -23.62
C ALA A 104 2.30 11.10 -22.20
N CYS A 105 2.14 12.00 -21.23
CA CYS A 105 1.89 11.67 -19.84
C CYS A 105 0.40 11.39 -19.62
N THR A 106 0.08 10.17 -19.20
CA THR A 106 -1.31 9.77 -18.88
C THR A 106 -1.82 10.35 -17.55
N VAL A 107 -0.94 10.92 -16.74
CA VAL A 107 -1.27 11.47 -15.41
C VAL A 107 -1.61 12.96 -15.49
N CYS A 108 -0.83 13.76 -16.23
CA CYS A 108 -1.02 15.21 -16.31
C CYS A 108 -1.29 15.74 -17.72
N GLY A 109 -1.23 14.90 -18.76
CA GLY A 109 -1.49 15.29 -20.14
C GLY A 109 -0.34 16.01 -20.85
N ALA A 110 0.80 16.22 -20.19
CA ALA A 110 1.98 16.79 -20.83
C ALA A 110 2.54 15.86 -21.93
N THR A 111 2.83 16.42 -23.11
CA THR A 111 3.44 15.73 -24.26
C THR A 111 4.89 16.14 -24.45
#